data_AF-A0A833VW51-F1
#
_entry.id   AF-A0A833VW51-F1
#
_cell.length_a   1.000
_cell.length_b   1.000
_cell.length_c   1.000
_cell.angle_alpha   90.00
_cell.angle_beta   90.00
_cell.angle_gamma   90.00
#
_symmetry.space_group_name_H-M   'P 1'
#
loop_
_entity.id
_entity.type
_entity.pdbx_description
1 polymer ?
#
loop_
_entity_poly.entity_id
_entity_poly.type
_entity_poly.pdbx_seq_one_letter_code
_entity_poly.pdbx_strand_id
1 'polypeptide(L)'
;MAKGGEKELEERCEIILAIEELSLLKNEEEEKKLSTLAFLHLSNLLLQVLDKIGPTMAVLSLDIRRNIQRLEEIYLLDPSSNSNLMEIVEKEVKEGTVRKDDSCSRAILWLSRSLDFTVAMLEALEKEEQSLNQIIEASYKTTLGPWHGWIASAAYKIALQLLPEREFFVGLLMGKNKDYGKLKGEICKLVALIKPLLHEVHELMKKFHLERLKST
;
A
#
# COMPACT_ATOMS: atom_id res chain seq x y z
N MET A 1 17.84 -25.71 -17.47
CA MET A 1 16.67 -26.07 -16.62
C MET A 1 16.23 -24.89 -15.73
N ALA A 2 16.34 -23.64 -16.20
CA ALA A 2 16.06 -22.42 -15.41
C ALA A 2 14.86 -21.59 -15.94
N LYS A 3 14.25 -21.97 -17.07
CA LYS A 3 13.14 -21.24 -17.71
C LYS A 3 11.75 -21.54 -17.11
N GLY A 4 11.66 -22.48 -16.17
CA GLY A 4 10.39 -22.87 -15.54
C GLY A 4 9.98 -21.90 -14.43
N GLY A 5 10.91 -21.52 -13.55
CA GLY A 5 10.62 -20.69 -12.38
C GLY A 5 10.30 -19.23 -12.70
N GLU A 6 10.99 -18.62 -13.69
CA GLU A 6 10.69 -17.24 -14.12
C GLU A 6 9.30 -17.13 -14.75
N LYS A 7 8.88 -18.14 -15.52
CA LYS A 7 7.58 -18.17 -16.19
C LYS A 7 6.43 -18.41 -15.20
N GLU A 8 6.68 -19.19 -14.15
CA GLU A 8 5.73 -19.48 -13.07
C GLU A 8 5.54 -18.28 -12.11
N LEU A 9 6.58 -17.47 -11.91
CA LEU A 9 6.50 -16.17 -11.24
C LEU A 9 5.74 -15.12 -12.08
N GLU A 10 5.93 -15.12 -13.40
CA GLU A 10 5.20 -14.27 -14.37
C GLU A 10 3.70 -14.62 -14.50
N GLU A 11 3.28 -15.77 -13.98
CA GLU A 11 1.92 -16.30 -14.04
C GLU A 11 1.07 -15.98 -12.80
N ARG A 12 1.71 -15.61 -11.67
CA ARG A 12 1.01 -15.31 -10.41
C ARG A 12 0.45 -13.90 -10.41
N CYS A 13 -0.79 -13.76 -9.96
CA CYS A 13 -1.36 -12.44 -9.67
C CYS A 13 -0.56 -11.76 -8.53
N GLU A 14 -0.39 -10.43 -8.62
CA GLU A 14 0.17 -9.58 -7.56
C GLU A 14 -0.35 -9.96 -6.17
N ILE A 15 -1.67 -10.15 -6.03
CA ILE A 15 -2.30 -10.50 -4.75
C ILE A 15 -1.75 -11.81 -4.19
N ILE A 16 -1.52 -12.82 -5.04
CA ILE A 16 -0.98 -14.12 -4.62
C ILE A 16 0.47 -13.95 -4.14
N LEU A 17 1.29 -13.24 -4.91
CA LEU A 17 2.69 -12.97 -4.54
C LEU A 17 2.77 -12.29 -3.17
N ALA A 18 1.94 -11.26 -2.97
CA ALA A 18 1.87 -10.56 -1.69
C ALA A 18 1.42 -11.46 -0.54
N ILE A 19 0.45 -12.35 -0.76
CA ILE A 19 0.01 -13.30 0.27
C ILE A 19 1.16 -14.25 0.64
N GLU A 20 1.86 -14.81 -0.35
CA GLU A 20 2.96 -15.75 -0.13
C GLU A 20 4.08 -15.08 0.67
N GLU A 21 4.51 -13.90 0.25
CA GLU A 21 5.61 -13.17 0.88
C GLU A 21 5.27 -12.71 2.29
N LEU A 22 4.07 -12.15 2.52
CA LEU A 22 3.63 -11.79 3.87
C LEU A 22 3.46 -13.01 4.78
N SER A 23 3.07 -14.16 4.21
CA SER A 23 2.95 -15.39 4.99
C SER A 23 4.33 -15.92 5.40
N LEU A 24 5.35 -15.79 4.54
CA LEU A 24 6.73 -16.13 4.88
C LEU A 24 7.26 -15.24 6.02
N LEU A 25 7.06 -13.92 5.90
CA LEU A 25 7.50 -12.96 6.91
C LEU A 25 6.82 -13.18 8.27
N LYS A 26 5.56 -13.64 8.28
CA LYS A 26 4.82 -13.97 9.50
C LYS A 26 5.36 -15.23 10.21
N ASN A 27 5.90 -16.19 9.47
CA ASN A 27 6.42 -17.44 10.01
C ASN A 27 7.84 -17.30 10.58
N GLU A 28 8.59 -16.27 10.15
CA GLU A 28 9.98 -16.05 10.57
C GLU A 28 10.10 -15.18 11.83
N GLU A 29 9.11 -14.34 12.14
CA GLU A 29 9.20 -13.40 13.27
C GLU A 29 7.83 -13.15 13.96
N GLU A 30 7.50 -13.94 14.99
CA GLU A 30 6.38 -13.64 15.90
C GLU A 30 6.61 -12.33 16.71
N GLU A 31 7.83 -11.77 16.69
CA GLU A 31 8.22 -10.59 17.50
C GLU A 31 8.35 -9.26 16.75
N LYS A 32 8.39 -9.21 15.39
CA LYS A 32 8.58 -7.95 14.65
C LYS A 32 7.34 -7.51 13.89
N LYS A 33 6.34 -7.07 14.65
CA LYS A 33 5.06 -6.52 14.14
C LYS A 33 5.19 -5.31 13.18
N LEU A 34 6.38 -4.70 13.06
CA LEU A 34 6.66 -3.49 12.29
C LEU A 34 7.87 -3.66 11.37
N SER A 35 8.05 -4.84 10.76
CA SER A 35 9.15 -5.07 9.81
C SER A 35 9.11 -4.07 8.64
N THR A 36 10.21 -3.36 8.42
CA THR A 36 10.37 -2.39 7.32
C THR A 36 10.24 -3.06 5.95
N LEU A 37 10.84 -4.26 5.79
CA LEU A 37 10.76 -5.01 4.53
C LEU A 37 9.32 -5.39 4.18
N ALA A 38 8.59 -6.01 5.12
CA ALA A 38 7.17 -6.33 4.95
C ALA A 38 6.35 -5.13 4.47
N PHE A 39 6.57 -3.96 5.08
CA PHE A 39 5.87 -2.73 4.74
C PHE A 39 6.25 -2.17 3.36
N LEU A 40 7.55 -2.20 3.02
CA LEU A 40 8.05 -1.84 1.69
C LEU A 40 7.47 -2.75 0.60
N HIS A 41 7.38 -4.05 0.88
CA HIS A 41 6.85 -5.03 -0.06
C HIS A 41 5.39 -4.77 -0.40
N LEU A 42 4.57 -4.54 0.63
CA LEU A 42 3.16 -4.13 0.46
C LEU A 42 3.01 -2.81 -0.29
N SER A 43 3.89 -1.86 -0.01
CA SER A 43 3.89 -0.56 -0.69
C SER A 43 4.25 -0.71 -2.18
N ASN A 44 5.25 -1.55 -2.49
CA ASN A 44 5.64 -1.87 -3.86
C ASN A 44 4.55 -2.63 -4.62
N LEU A 45 3.82 -3.53 -3.96
CA LEU A 45 2.66 -4.19 -4.56
C LEU A 45 1.60 -3.17 -5.00
N LEU A 46 1.25 -2.23 -4.11
CA LEU A 46 0.33 -1.16 -4.44
C LEU A 46 0.81 -0.38 -5.67
N LEU A 47 2.10 -0.03 -5.72
CA LEU A 47 2.68 0.67 -6.85
C LEU A 47 2.55 -0.13 -8.17
N GLN A 48 2.82 -1.44 -8.14
CA GLN A 48 2.68 -2.31 -9.31
C GLN A 48 1.24 -2.37 -9.83
N VAL A 49 0.25 -2.45 -8.93
CA VAL A 49 -1.17 -2.42 -9.32
C VAL A 49 -1.51 -1.09 -9.99
N LEU A 50 -1.05 0.03 -9.44
CA LEU A 50 -1.28 1.36 -10.03
C LEU A 50 -0.62 1.53 -11.39
N ASP A 51 0.62 1.05 -11.54
CA ASP A 51 1.35 1.10 -12.82
C ASP A 51 0.66 0.25 -13.91
N LYS A 52 -0.03 -0.85 -13.54
CA LYS A 52 -0.84 -1.67 -14.47
C LYS A 52 -2.13 -1.02 -14.95
N ILE A 53 -2.73 -0.14 -14.15
CA ILE A 53 -3.92 0.62 -14.58
C ILE A 53 -3.56 1.54 -15.75
N GLY A 54 -2.33 2.07 -15.73
CA GLY A 54 -1.73 2.79 -16.84
C GLY A 54 -1.54 4.29 -16.58
N PRO A 55 -1.32 5.08 -17.64
CA PRO A 55 -0.85 6.47 -17.51
C PRO A 55 -1.78 7.40 -16.72
N THR A 56 -3.05 7.07 -16.59
CA THR A 56 -4.03 7.83 -15.79
C THR A 56 -3.69 7.86 -14.30
N MET A 57 -2.92 6.88 -13.81
CA MET A 57 -2.46 6.80 -12.43
C MET A 57 -1.03 7.31 -12.22
N ALA A 58 -0.34 7.79 -13.26
CA ALA A 58 1.09 8.11 -13.20
C ALA A 58 1.47 9.13 -12.11
N VAL A 59 0.61 10.12 -11.87
CA VAL A 59 0.82 11.13 -10.82
C VAL A 59 0.76 10.49 -9.42
N LEU A 60 -0.21 9.61 -9.18
CA LEU A 60 -0.36 8.89 -7.92
C LEU A 60 0.76 7.87 -7.74
N SER A 61 1.10 7.10 -8.77
CA SER A 61 2.24 6.18 -8.77
C SER A 61 3.55 6.90 -8.44
N LEU A 62 3.76 8.11 -8.97
CA LEU A 62 4.96 8.89 -8.68
C LEU A 62 5.07 9.29 -7.21
N ASP A 63 3.97 9.70 -6.59
CA ASP A 63 3.95 10.07 -5.17
C ASP A 63 4.27 8.86 -4.27
N ILE A 64 3.60 7.73 -4.51
CA ILE A 64 3.85 6.48 -3.79
C ILE A 64 5.29 6.00 -3.98
N ARG A 65 5.78 6.02 -5.23
CA ARG A 65 7.16 5.63 -5.54
C ARG A 65 8.19 6.47 -4.79
N ARG A 66 7.99 7.78 -4.66
CA ARG A 66 8.89 8.66 -3.89
C ARG A 66 8.90 8.31 -2.41
N ASN A 67 7.74 7.99 -1.83
CA ASN A 67 7.67 7.56 -0.44
C ASN A 67 8.34 6.20 -0.22
N ILE A 68 8.18 5.26 -1.16
CA ILE A 68 8.88 3.96 -1.15
C ILE A 68 10.38 4.17 -1.21
N GLN A 69 10.87 4.91 -2.22
CA GLN A 69 12.30 5.16 -2.42
C GLN A 69 12.95 5.76 -1.18
N ARG A 70 12.29 6.72 -0.52
CA ARG A 70 12.80 7.31 0.72
C ARG A 70 13.00 6.28 1.83
N LEU A 71 12.04 5.37 2.00
CA LEU A 71 12.11 4.33 3.02
C LEU A 71 13.10 3.21 2.63
N GLU A 72 13.22 2.88 1.34
CA GLU A 72 14.22 1.95 0.82
C GLU A 72 15.64 2.49 1.02
N GLU A 73 15.87 3.77 0.71
CA GLU A 73 17.17 4.42 0.88
C GLU A 73 17.65 4.35 2.34
N ILE A 74 16.79 4.68 3.31
CA ILE A 74 17.19 4.60 4.72
C ILE A 74 17.41 3.16 5.17
N TYR A 75 16.61 2.20 4.68
CA TYR A 75 16.79 0.78 4.97
C TYR A 75 18.14 0.27 4.44
N LEU A 76 18.50 0.60 3.20
CA LEU A 76 19.74 0.16 2.57
C LEU A 76 21.00 0.76 3.20
N LEU A 77 20.90 1.93 3.84
CA LEU A 77 22.03 2.54 4.54
C LEU A 77 22.47 1.71 5.76
N ASP A 78 21.52 1.13 6.49
CA ASP A 78 21.79 0.20 7.58
C ASP A 78 20.60 -0.75 7.78
N PRO A 79 20.57 -1.91 7.11
CA PRO A 79 19.45 -2.84 7.19
C PRO A 79 19.19 -3.36 8.61
N SER A 80 20.23 -3.40 9.45
CA SER A 80 20.12 -3.91 10.81
C SER A 80 19.38 -2.92 11.72
N SER A 81 19.82 -1.65 11.71
CA SER A 81 19.24 -0.58 12.55
C SER A 81 17.94 0.01 12.00
N ASN A 82 17.57 -0.32 10.76
CA ASN A 82 16.33 0.13 10.12
C ASN A 82 15.42 -1.05 9.76
N SER A 83 15.63 -2.22 10.37
CA SER A 83 14.81 -3.41 10.14
C SER A 83 13.36 -3.24 10.64
N ASN A 84 13.14 -2.32 11.57
CA ASN A 84 11.85 -2.03 12.17
C ASN A 84 11.44 -0.55 11.97
N LEU A 85 10.19 -0.32 11.55
CA LEU A 85 9.67 1.03 11.32
C LEU A 85 9.70 1.91 12.58
N MET A 86 9.55 1.32 13.78
CA MET A 86 9.63 2.06 15.05
C MET A 86 11.02 2.66 15.25
N GLU A 87 12.08 1.93 14.91
CA GLU A 87 13.46 2.41 15.07
C GLU A 87 13.74 3.61 14.18
N ILE A 88 13.26 3.56 12.93
CA ILE A 88 13.35 4.66 11.96
C ILE A 88 12.66 5.92 12.51
N VAL A 89 11.41 5.78 12.98
CA VAL A 89 10.64 6.91 13.52
C VAL A 89 11.28 7.45 14.81
N GLU A 90 11.72 6.58 15.72
CA GLU A 90 12.37 7.00 16.96
C GLU A 90 13.68 7.74 16.73
N LYS A 91 14.45 7.34 15.70
CA LYS A 91 15.64 8.06 15.28
C LYS A 91 15.31 9.47 14.81
N GLU A 92 14.35 9.64 13.91
CA GLU A 92 13.94 10.97 13.42
C GLU A 92 13.33 11.84 14.53
N VAL A 93 12.69 11.25 15.54
CA VAL A 93 12.21 11.97 16.72
C VAL A 93 13.39 12.49 17.55
N LYS A 94 14.39 11.65 17.82
CA LYS A 94 15.61 12.05 18.56
C LYS A 94 16.38 13.15 17.84
N GLU A 95 16.41 13.12 16.51
CA GLU A 95 17.08 14.10 15.65
C GLU A 95 16.24 15.37 15.41
N GLY A 96 14.97 15.40 15.82
CA GLY A 96 14.06 16.51 15.59
C GLY A 96 13.64 16.69 14.13
N THR A 97 13.76 15.64 13.30
CA THR A 97 13.50 15.65 11.85
C THR A 97 12.17 15.03 11.47
N VAL A 98 11.48 14.34 12.40
CA VAL A 98 10.24 13.55 12.19
C VAL A 98 9.08 14.28 11.47
N ARG A 99 9.07 15.62 11.47
CA ARG A 99 8.03 16.44 10.81
C ARG A 99 8.49 17.13 9.52
N LYS A 100 9.76 17.00 9.13
CA LYS A 100 10.27 17.57 7.87
C LYS A 100 9.58 16.90 6.69
N ASP A 101 9.34 17.65 5.61
CA ASP A 101 8.61 17.16 4.44
C ASP A 101 9.25 15.93 3.77
N ASP A 102 10.56 15.78 3.92
CA ASP A 102 11.38 14.69 3.40
C ASP A 102 11.71 13.60 4.44
N SER A 103 11.02 13.57 5.59
CA SER A 103 11.20 12.53 6.61
C SER A 103 10.64 11.17 6.19
N CYS A 104 11.29 10.10 6.64
CA CYS A 104 10.82 8.73 6.50
C CYS A 104 9.50 8.52 7.26
N SER A 105 9.32 9.18 8.41
CA SER A 105 8.09 9.12 9.20
C SER A 105 6.88 9.61 8.41
N ARG A 106 7.04 10.69 7.62
CA ARG A 106 5.98 11.14 6.70
C ARG A 106 5.76 10.16 5.56
N ALA A 107 6.81 9.58 5.00
CA ALA A 107 6.66 8.55 3.97
C ALA A 107 5.88 7.34 4.49
N ILE A 108 6.20 6.83 5.68
CA ILE A 108 5.48 5.73 6.34
C ILE A 108 4.01 6.09 6.56
N LEU A 109 3.72 7.31 7.02
CA LEU A 109 2.35 7.80 7.20
C LEU A 109 1.56 7.83 5.88
N TRP A 110 2.14 8.34 4.80
CA TRP A 110 1.44 8.41 3.51
C TRP A 110 1.27 7.05 2.84
N LEU A 111 2.25 6.17 2.97
CA LEU A 111 2.15 4.78 2.50
C LEU A 111 1.07 4.02 3.28
N SER A 112 1.02 4.14 4.61
CA SER A 112 -0.01 3.46 5.42
C SER A 112 -1.42 3.93 5.08
N ARG A 113 -1.64 5.24 4.87
CA ARG A 113 -2.94 5.76 4.40
C ARG A 113 -3.31 5.28 2.99
N SER A 114 -2.33 5.11 2.12
CA SER A 114 -2.56 4.58 0.76
C SER A 114 -2.92 3.09 0.82
N LEU A 115 -2.32 2.34 1.74
CA LEU A 115 -2.69 0.96 2.03
C LEU A 115 -4.08 0.86 2.70
N ASP A 116 -4.46 1.77 3.60
CA ASP A 116 -5.83 1.82 4.16
C ASP A 116 -6.87 1.99 3.04
N PHE A 117 -6.62 2.93 2.12
CA PHE A 117 -7.46 3.13 0.94
C PHE A 117 -7.57 1.85 0.10
N THR A 118 -6.44 1.17 -0.11
CA THR A 118 -6.38 -0.08 -0.87
C THR A 118 -7.19 -1.18 -0.19
N VAL A 119 -7.06 -1.36 1.12
CA VAL A 119 -7.85 -2.32 1.90
C VAL A 119 -9.34 -2.00 1.78
N ALA A 120 -9.74 -0.74 2.00
CA ALA A 120 -11.14 -0.34 1.90
C ALA A 120 -11.74 -0.60 0.49
N MET A 121 -10.95 -0.32 -0.56
CA MET A 121 -11.34 -0.58 -1.94
C MET A 121 -11.48 -2.08 -2.23
N LEU A 122 -10.52 -2.91 -1.79
CA LEU A 122 -10.55 -4.36 -1.98
C LEU A 122 -11.74 -5.00 -1.25
N GLU A 123 -12.03 -4.59 -0.01
CA GLU A 123 -13.19 -5.06 0.75
C GLU A 123 -14.52 -4.62 0.11
N ALA A 124 -14.56 -3.46 -0.55
CA ALA A 124 -15.74 -3.00 -1.28
C ALA A 124 -15.92 -3.74 -2.62
N LEU A 125 -14.83 -4.11 -3.30
CA LEU A 125 -14.86 -4.91 -4.54
C LEU A 125 -15.46 -6.30 -4.35
N GLU A 126 -15.43 -6.84 -3.13
CA GLU A 126 -16.08 -8.09 -2.75
C GLU A 126 -17.61 -8.04 -2.92
N LYS A 127 -18.20 -6.85 -2.95
CA LYS A 127 -19.65 -6.62 -3.05
C LYS A 127 -20.06 -6.51 -4.52
N GLU A 128 -21.02 -7.30 -4.95
CA GLU A 128 -21.32 -7.51 -6.39
C GLU A 128 -21.97 -6.30 -7.09
N GLU A 129 -22.51 -5.34 -6.34
CA GLU A 129 -23.50 -4.37 -6.88
C GLU A 129 -22.95 -2.96 -7.22
N GLN A 130 -21.69 -2.65 -6.91
CA GLN A 130 -21.18 -1.26 -7.03
C GLN A 130 -20.27 -1.05 -8.25
N SER A 131 -20.37 0.13 -8.87
CA SER A 131 -19.41 0.55 -9.92
C SER A 131 -18.04 0.86 -9.31
N LEU A 132 -16.98 0.80 -10.12
CA LEU A 132 -15.63 1.12 -9.64
C LEU A 132 -15.55 2.55 -9.08
N ASN A 133 -16.23 3.52 -9.72
CA ASN A 133 -16.29 4.89 -9.22
C ASN A 133 -16.93 4.97 -7.83
N GLN A 134 -18.03 4.26 -7.58
CA GLN A 134 -18.68 4.25 -6.26
C GLN A 134 -17.77 3.64 -5.19
N ILE A 135 -17.07 2.55 -5.54
CA ILE A 135 -16.12 1.88 -4.65
C ILE A 135 -14.97 2.81 -4.29
N ILE A 136 -14.33 3.42 -5.29
CA ILE A 136 -13.19 4.33 -5.10
C ILE A 136 -13.62 5.57 -4.34
N GLU A 137 -14.80 6.12 -4.61
CA GLU A 137 -15.34 7.28 -3.90
C GLU A 137 -15.62 6.99 -2.42
N ALA A 138 -16.27 5.86 -2.12
CA ALA A 138 -16.52 5.45 -0.73
C ALA A 138 -15.20 5.20 0.04
N SER A 139 -14.26 4.52 -0.60
CA SER A 139 -12.94 4.21 -0.01
C SER A 139 -12.15 5.48 0.24
N TYR A 140 -12.11 6.41 -0.73
CA TYR A 140 -11.41 7.68 -0.59
C TYR A 140 -11.97 8.53 0.55
N LYS A 141 -13.29 8.69 0.62
CA LYS A 141 -13.95 9.50 1.66
C LYS A 141 -13.63 9.04 3.07
N THR A 142 -13.45 7.74 3.28
CA THR A 142 -13.22 7.15 4.59
C THR A 142 -11.74 7.04 4.98
N THR A 143 -10.82 7.14 4.01
CA THR A 143 -9.38 6.90 4.23
C THR A 143 -8.53 8.13 3.94
N LEU A 144 -8.24 8.44 2.67
CA LEU A 144 -7.36 9.53 2.25
C LEU A 144 -8.01 10.93 2.34
N GLY A 145 -9.32 11.02 2.06
CA GLY A 145 -10.07 12.27 1.97
C GLY A 145 -9.89 13.22 3.16
N PRO A 146 -9.98 12.78 4.42
CA PRO A 146 -9.78 13.63 5.60
C PRO A 146 -8.38 14.28 5.69
N TRP A 147 -7.39 13.68 5.03
CA TRP A 147 -5.97 14.06 5.11
C TRP A 147 -5.48 14.84 3.89
N HIS A 148 -6.22 14.78 2.79
CA HIS A 148 -5.88 15.50 1.56
C HIS A 148 -6.19 16.99 1.69
N GLY A 149 -5.19 17.83 1.43
CA GLY A 149 -5.37 19.26 1.15
C GLY A 149 -6.16 19.49 -0.14
N TRP A 150 -6.37 20.77 -0.49
CA TRP A 150 -7.19 21.14 -1.64
C TRP A 150 -6.56 20.68 -2.97
N ILE A 151 -5.23 20.68 -3.08
CA ILE A 151 -4.51 20.24 -4.27
C ILE A 151 -4.71 18.74 -4.48
N ALA A 152 -4.41 17.94 -3.46
CA ALA A 152 -4.56 16.49 -3.51
C ALA A 152 -6.03 16.06 -3.71
N SER A 153 -6.98 16.81 -3.14
CA SER A 153 -8.42 16.58 -3.36
C SER A 153 -8.85 16.89 -4.78
N ALA A 154 -8.31 17.94 -5.41
CA ALA A 154 -8.59 18.27 -6.81
C ALA A 154 -8.00 17.21 -7.76
N ALA A 155 -6.76 16.78 -7.51
CA ALA A 155 -6.12 15.71 -8.28
C ALA A 155 -6.92 14.40 -8.22
N TYR A 156 -7.41 14.03 -7.04
CA TYR A 156 -8.29 12.86 -6.86
C TYR A 156 -9.56 12.94 -7.73
N LYS A 157 -10.24 14.10 -7.77
CA LYS A 157 -11.46 14.26 -8.60
C LYS A 157 -11.20 14.04 -10.08
N ILE A 158 -10.04 14.46 -10.56
CA ILE A 158 -9.61 14.21 -11.96
C ILE A 158 -9.32 12.72 -12.14
N ALA A 159 -8.57 12.10 -11.23
CA ALA A 159 -8.25 10.67 -11.30
C ALA A 159 -9.51 9.78 -11.31
N LEU A 160 -10.55 10.14 -10.56
CA LEU A 160 -11.84 9.43 -10.53
C LEU A 160 -12.53 9.39 -11.90
N GLN A 161 -12.35 10.44 -12.73
CA GLN A 161 -12.91 10.49 -14.09
C GLN A 161 -12.10 9.67 -15.11
N LEU A 162 -10.89 9.26 -14.73
CA LEU A 162 -9.94 8.53 -15.59
C LEU A 162 -9.81 7.06 -15.18
N LEU A 163 -10.70 6.59 -14.31
CA LEU A 163 -10.76 5.18 -13.93
C LEU A 163 -11.16 4.33 -15.13
N PRO A 164 -10.58 3.11 -15.27
CA PRO A 164 -11.04 2.17 -16.27
C PRO A 164 -12.41 1.59 -15.90
N GLU A 165 -12.99 0.84 -16.82
CA GLU A 165 -14.17 0.02 -16.54
C GLU A 165 -13.89 -1.01 -15.43
N ARG A 166 -14.91 -1.32 -14.63
CA ARG A 166 -14.79 -2.23 -13.48
C ARG A 166 -14.26 -3.60 -13.92
N GLU A 167 -14.73 -4.12 -15.04
CA GLU A 167 -14.36 -5.43 -15.57
C GLU A 167 -12.88 -5.46 -15.95
N PHE A 168 -12.36 -4.37 -16.50
CA PHE A 168 -10.94 -4.25 -16.82
C PHE A 168 -10.11 -4.20 -15.53
N PHE A 169 -10.51 -3.38 -14.56
CA PHE A 169 -9.83 -3.28 -13.26
C PHE A 169 -9.80 -4.62 -12.51
N VAL A 170 -10.94 -5.30 -12.42
CA VAL A 170 -11.04 -6.65 -11.83
C VAL A 170 -10.18 -7.63 -12.63
N GLY A 171 -10.20 -7.56 -13.96
CA GLY A 171 -9.33 -8.37 -14.82
C GLY A 171 -7.83 -8.19 -14.53
N LEU A 172 -7.39 -6.97 -14.21
CA LEU A 172 -6.01 -6.71 -13.77
C LEU A 172 -5.71 -7.44 -12.45
N LEU A 173 -6.61 -7.35 -11.47
CA LEU A 173 -6.47 -8.03 -10.18
C LEU A 173 -6.57 -9.55 -10.26
N MET A 174 -7.21 -10.12 -11.28
CA MET A 174 -7.27 -11.58 -11.46
C MET A 174 -6.03 -12.13 -12.17
N GLY A 175 -5.24 -11.25 -12.81
CA GLY A 175 -4.22 -11.65 -13.77
C GLY A 175 -4.79 -12.58 -14.84
N LYS A 176 -4.05 -13.63 -15.19
CA LYS A 176 -4.48 -14.63 -16.18
C LYS A 176 -5.46 -15.68 -15.60
N ASN A 177 -5.73 -15.68 -14.29
CA ASN A 177 -6.38 -16.79 -13.60
C ASN A 177 -7.91 -16.83 -13.77
N LYS A 178 -8.54 -15.78 -14.32
CA LYS A 178 -9.96 -15.69 -14.77
C LYS A 178 -11.06 -16.30 -13.85
N ASP A 179 -10.77 -16.58 -12.58
CA ASP A 179 -11.71 -17.12 -11.58
C ASP A 179 -12.00 -16.08 -10.47
N TYR A 180 -13.19 -15.49 -10.52
CA TYR A 180 -13.58 -14.41 -9.62
C TYR A 180 -13.83 -14.90 -8.18
N GLY A 181 -14.27 -16.16 -8.03
CA GLY A 181 -14.45 -16.78 -6.71
C GLY A 181 -13.14 -16.95 -5.96
N LYS A 182 -12.06 -17.30 -6.69
CA LYS A 182 -10.71 -17.35 -6.13
C LYS A 182 -10.19 -15.96 -5.76
N LEU A 183 -10.38 -14.96 -6.64
CA LEU A 183 -9.96 -13.59 -6.36
C LEU A 183 -10.54 -13.08 -5.03
N LYS A 184 -11.83 -13.32 -4.79
CA LYS A 184 -12.49 -12.93 -3.53
C LYS A 184 -11.82 -13.56 -2.31
N GLY A 185 -11.51 -14.86 -2.37
CA GLY A 185 -10.78 -15.56 -1.30
C GLY A 185 -9.36 -15.02 -1.10
N GLU A 186 -8.67 -14.65 -2.18
CA GLU A 186 -7.33 -14.05 -2.13
C GLU A 186 -7.35 -12.64 -1.54
N ILE A 187 -8.31 -11.80 -1.94
CA ILE A 187 -8.55 -10.48 -1.34
C ILE A 187 -8.75 -10.60 0.17
N CYS A 188 -9.62 -11.50 0.63
CA CYS A 188 -9.87 -11.69 2.06
C CYS A 188 -8.60 -12.09 2.83
N LYS A 189 -7.77 -12.96 2.25
CA LYS A 189 -6.48 -13.37 2.84
C LYS A 189 -5.51 -12.20 2.91
N LEU A 190 -5.35 -11.46 1.81
CA LEU A 190 -4.44 -10.31 1.76
C LEU A 190 -4.86 -9.24 2.78
N VAL A 191 -6.14 -8.89 2.83
CA VAL A 191 -6.68 -7.94 3.80
C VAL A 191 -6.44 -8.39 5.24
N ALA A 192 -6.62 -9.68 5.54
CA ALA A 192 -6.36 -10.24 6.87
C ALA A 192 -4.87 -10.19 7.28
N LEU A 193 -3.95 -10.21 6.31
CA LEU A 193 -2.51 -10.06 6.54
C LEU A 193 -2.10 -8.59 6.71
N ILE A 194 -2.70 -7.68 5.92
CA ILE A 194 -2.35 -6.25 5.94
C ILE A 194 -2.89 -5.55 7.20
N LYS A 195 -4.13 -5.83 7.62
CA LYS A 195 -4.80 -5.09 8.71
C LYS A 195 -4.01 -5.05 10.03
N PRO A 196 -3.43 -6.15 10.53
CA PRO A 196 -2.62 -6.10 11.75
C PRO A 196 -1.39 -5.21 11.62
N LEU A 197 -0.69 -5.24 10.48
CA LEU A 197 0.46 -4.39 10.23
C LEU A 197 0.05 -2.91 10.22
N LEU A 198 -1.02 -2.56 9.50
CA LEU A 198 -1.51 -1.18 9.46
C LEU A 198 -1.94 -0.69 10.84
N HIS A 199 -2.59 -1.54 11.64
CA HIS A 199 -2.95 -1.19 13.01
C HIS A 199 -1.72 -0.78 13.82
N GLU A 200 -0.65 -1.57 13.77
CA GLU A 200 0.60 -1.28 14.51
C GLU A 200 1.28 -0.01 13.97
N VAL A 201 1.27 0.23 12.65
CA VAL A 201 1.79 1.48 12.05
C VAL A 201 0.97 2.68 12.52
N HIS A 202 -0.36 2.58 12.59
CA HIS A 202 -1.22 3.65 13.08
C HIS A 202 -0.97 3.96 14.56
N GLU A 203 -0.79 2.94 15.39
CA GLU A 203 -0.41 3.13 16.80
C GLU A 203 0.96 3.80 16.93
N LEU A 204 1.93 3.44 16.09
CA LEU A 204 3.23 4.12 16.01
C LEU A 204 3.07 5.60 15.63
N MET A 205 2.27 5.92 14.61
CA MET A 205 2.05 7.31 14.19
C MET A 205 1.36 8.14 15.28
N LYS A 206 0.40 7.55 16.02
CA LYS A 206 -0.25 8.19 17.18
C LYS A 206 0.72 8.42 18.34
N LYS A 207 1.59 7.45 18.65
CA LYS A 207 2.62 7.54 19.71
C LYS A 207 3.47 8.80 19.55
N PHE A 208 3.76 9.21 18.32
CA PHE A 208 4.58 10.39 18.01
C PHE A 208 3.79 11.61 17.50
N HIS A 209 2.45 11.60 17.61
CA HIS A 209 1.57 12.69 17.19
C HIS A 209 1.74 13.11 15.71
N LEU A 210 1.86 12.12 14.82
CA LEU A 210 2.02 12.30 13.38
C LEU A 210 0.72 12.03 12.62
N GLU A 211 -0.26 11.37 13.24
CA GLU A 211 -1.48 10.88 12.60
C GLU A 211 -2.36 11.99 12.01
N ARG A 212 -2.17 13.24 12.48
CA ARG A 212 -2.94 14.42 12.04
C ARG A 212 -2.29 15.23 10.94
N LEU A 213 -1.10 14.84 10.47
CA LEU A 213 -0.42 15.55 9.37
C LEU A 213 -1.27 15.48 8.10
N LYS A 214 -1.47 16.63 7.45
CA LYS A 214 -2.22 16.74 6.19
C LYS A 214 -1.29 17.10 5.03
N SER A 215 -1.71 16.80 3.81
CA SER A 215 -1.06 17.39 2.63
C SER A 215 -1.49 18.86 2.50
N THR A 216 -0.67 19.63 1.80
CA THR A 216 -0.91 21.03 1.49
C THR A 216 -2.01 21.22 0.44
#